data_AF-A0A914S7F1-F1
#
_entry.id   AF-A0A914S7F1-F1
#
_cell.length_a   1.000
_cell.length_b   1.000
_cell.length_c   1.000
_cell.angle_alpha   90.00
_cell.angle_beta   90.00
_cell.angle_gamma   90.00
#
_symmetry.space_group_name_H-M   'P 1'
#
loop_
_entity.id
_entity.type
_entity.pdbx_description
1 polymer ?
#
loop_
_entity_poly.entity_id
_entity_poly.type
_entity_poly.pdbx_seq_one_letter_code
_entity_poly.pdbx_strand_id
1 'polypeptide(L)' 'MHHSLFSTHIWRLKGFINDLKFIESGRKLVCAVGQEHKSGRWWKISDSKNSIVILTLNKEDTAAAVTAIVVE' A
#
# COMPACT_ATOMS: atom_id res chain seq x y z
N MET A 1 -26.94 21.36 5.87
CA MET A 1 -25.65 21.13 5.17
C MET A 1 -24.83 20.16 6.02
N HIS A 2 -24.75 18.90 5.62
CA HIS A 2 -23.97 17.88 6.34
C HIS A 2 -22.51 18.02 5.89
N HIS A 3 -21.62 18.48 6.79
CA HIS A 3 -20.19 18.46 6.53
C HIS A 3 -19.74 17.00 6.47
N SER A 4 -19.45 16.49 5.26
CA SER A 4 -18.83 15.18 5.09
C SER A 4 -17.39 15.27 5.60
N LEU A 5 -17.15 14.68 6.78
CA LEU A 5 -15.82 14.45 7.32
C LEU A 5 -15.19 13.30 6.52
N PHE A 6 -14.34 13.62 5.54
CA PHE A 6 -13.57 12.61 4.83
C PHE A 6 -12.40 12.17 5.72
N SER A 7 -12.26 10.86 5.95
CA SER A 7 -11.08 10.30 6.62
C SER A 7 -9.97 10.11 5.58
N THR A 8 -8.78 10.65 5.85
CA THR A 8 -7.61 10.55 4.97
C THR A 8 -6.54 9.69 5.63
N HIS A 9 -6.05 8.69 4.89
CA HIS A 9 -4.97 7.83 5.36
C HIS A 9 -3.70 8.03 4.52
N ILE A 10 -2.54 8.05 5.19
CA ILE A 10 -1.23 8.22 4.56
C ILE A 10 -0.31 7.10 5.02
N TRP A 11 0.22 6.32 4.09
CA TRP A 11 1.22 5.29 4.35
C TRP A 11 2.53 5.61 3.63
N ARG A 12 3.65 5.28 4.29
CA ARG A 12 4.99 5.39 3.69
C ARG A 12 5.55 3.99 3.48
N LEU A 13 5.74 3.62 2.22
CA LEU A 13 6.34 2.35 1.82
C LEU A 13 7.65 2.60 1.08
N LYS A 14 8.63 1.74 1.31
CA LYS A 14 9.94 1.83 0.68
C LYS A 14 9.98 0.89 -0.52
N GLY A 15 10.16 1.45 -1.71
CA GLY A 15 10.16 0.73 -2.98
C GLY A 15 9.20 1.35 -3.98
N PHE A 16 9.14 0.79 -5.19
CA PHE A 16 8.21 1.21 -6.22
C PHE A 16 6.85 0.54 -6.02
N ILE A 17 5.78 1.32 -6.06
CA ILE A 17 4.41 0.78 -6.10
C ILE A 17 4.11 0.41 -7.55
N ASN A 18 4.11 -0.89 -7.82
CA ASN A 18 3.92 -1.44 -9.17
C ASN A 18 2.45 -1.82 -9.46
N ASP A 19 1.63 -1.98 -8.42
CA ASP A 19 0.19 -2.20 -8.56
C ASP A 19 -0.57 -1.85 -7.28
N LEU A 20 -1.85 -1.50 -7.42
CA LEU A 20 -2.78 -1.18 -6.33
C LEU A 20 -4.15 -1.81 -6.62
N LYS A 21 -4.67 -2.58 -5.66
CA LYS A 21 -5.98 -3.21 -5.79
C LYS A 21 -6.74 -3.26 -4.47
N PHE A 22 -7.98 -2.79 -4.48
CA PHE A 22 -8.89 -3.00 -3.37
C PHE A 22 -9.39 -4.44 -3.33
N ILE A 23 -9.48 -4.99 -2.14
CA ILE A 23 -10.27 -6.21 -1.90
C ILE A 23 -11.75 -5.82 -1.99
N GLU A 24 -12.60 -6.69 -2.52
CA GLU A 24 -14.03 -6.45 -2.80
C GLU A 24 -14.81 -5.80 -1.64
N SER A 25 -14.47 -6.15 -0.39
CA SER A 25 -15.05 -5.53 0.80
C SER A 25 -14.72 -4.04 1.01
N GLY A 26 -13.79 -3.46 0.24
CA GLY A 26 -13.31 -2.08 0.36
C GLY A 26 -12.47 -1.80 1.60
N ARG A 27 -12.34 -2.74 2.54
CA ARG A 27 -11.64 -2.55 3.83
C ARG A 27 -10.14 -2.75 3.76
N LYS A 28 -9.62 -3.26 2.64
CA LYS A 28 -8.19 -3.55 2.48
C LYS A 28 -7.74 -3.12 1.09
N LEU A 29 -6.56 -2.52 1.05
CA LEU A 29 -5.84 -2.16 -0.16
C LEU A 29 -4.58 -3.01 -0.23
N VAL A 30 -4.43 -3.76 -1.31
CA VAL A 30 -3.24 -4.56 -1.60
C VAL A 30 -2.37 -3.76 -2.53
N CYS A 31 -1.07 -3.71 -2.25
CA CYS A 31 -0.09 -3.02 -3.06
C CYS A 31 1.12 -3.91 -3.34
N ALA A 32 1.55 -3.95 -4.61
CA ALA A 32 2.75 -4.65 -5.01
C ALA A 32 3.94 -3.68 -4.93
N VAL A 33 4.90 -3.97 -4.05
CA VAL A 33 6.08 -3.14 -3.81
C VAL A 33 7.31 -3.84 -4.36
N GLY A 34 8.10 -3.14 -5.18
CA GLY A 34 9.30 -3.68 -5.82
C GLY A 34 10.58 -2.88 -5.57
N GLN A 35 11.73 -3.51 -5.81
CA GLN A 35 13.03 -2.85 -5.90
C GLN A 35 13.21 -2.04 -7.19
N GLU A 36 12.45 -2.37 -8.22
CA GLU A 36 12.53 -1.78 -9.55
C GLU A 36 11.13 -1.37 -10.05
N HIS A 37 11.08 -0.43 -10.99
CA HIS A 37 9.84 0.05 -11.58
C HIS A 37 9.23 -0.98 -12.55
N LYS A 38 7.90 -1.09 -12.59
CA LYS A 38 7.16 -2.04 -13.44
C LYS A 38 7.50 -1.94 -14.93
N SER A 39 7.70 -0.72 -15.45
CA SER A 39 7.94 -0.48 -16.88
C SER A 39 9.42 -0.58 -17.29
N GLY A 40 10.33 -0.96 -16.39
CA GLY A 40 11.73 -1.13 -16.73
C GLY A 40 12.70 -0.88 -15.57
N ARG A 41 13.93 -1.39 -15.73
CA ARG A 41 15.01 -1.32 -14.73
C ARG A 41 15.79 -0.01 -14.80
N TRP A 42 15.10 1.12 -14.80
CA TRP A 42 15.75 2.44 -14.92
C TRP A 42 16.67 2.72 -13.74
N TRP A 43 16.27 2.34 -12.53
CA TRP A 43 17.12 2.30 -11.35
C TRP A 43 16.54 1.34 -10.31
N LYS A 44 17.39 0.93 -9.37
CA LYS A 44 17.07 0.00 -8.29
C LYS A 44 17.11 0.70 -6.94
N ILE A 45 16.08 0.50 -6.12
CA ILE A 45 16.09 0.84 -4.69
C ILE A 45 16.59 -0.41 -3.95
N SER A 46 17.90 -0.48 -3.70
CA SER A 46 18.56 -1.68 -3.13
C SER A 46 18.06 -2.05 -1.74
N ASP A 47 17.59 -1.05 -0.99
CA ASP A 47 17.17 -1.18 0.41
C ASP A 47 15.63 -1.33 0.54
N SER A 48 14.91 -1.67 -0.54
CA SER A 48 13.54 -2.18 -0.48
C SER A 48 13.51 -3.70 -0.68
N LYS A 49 12.38 -4.35 -0.39
CA LYS A 49 12.15 -5.76 -0.68
C LYS A 49 10.95 -5.92 -1.60
N ASN A 50 11.04 -6.86 -2.53
CA ASN A 50 9.89 -7.28 -3.31
C ASN A 50 8.86 -7.89 -2.35
N SER A 51 7.67 -7.30 -2.28
CA SER A 51 6.66 -7.68 -1.30
C SER A 51 5.26 -7.31 -1.74
N ILE A 52 4.28 -8.03 -1.21
CA ILE A 52 2.88 -7.66 -1.26
C ILE A 52 2.53 -7.04 0.08
N VAL A 53 2.13 -5.77 0.08
CA VAL A 53 1.74 -5.06 1.29
C VAL A 53 0.23 -4.89 1.32
N ILE A 54 -0.37 -5.28 2.44
CA ILE A 54 -1.80 -5.18 2.71
C ILE A 54 -2.02 -4.06 3.72
N LEU A 55 -2.71 -3.01 3.27
CA LEU A 55 -3.10 -1.86 4.06
C LEU A 55 -4.56 -2.03 4.49
N THR A 56 -4.83 -1.96 5.78
CA THR A 56 -6.20 -2.05 6.31
C THR A 56 -6.79 -0.65 6.46
N LEU A 57 -7.98 -0.45 5.90
CA LEU A 57 -8.76 0.78 5.92
C LEU A 57 -9.84 0.64 6.99
N ASN A 58 -9.53 1.12 8.19
CA ASN A 58 -10.52 1.22 9.26
C ASN A 58 -11.26 2.55 9.14
N LYS A 59 -12.59 2.49 9.25
CA LYS A 59 -13.47 3.67 9.21
C LYS A 59 -13.33 4.52 10.48
N GLU A 60 -12.86 3.88 11.55
CA GLU A 60 -12.51 4.48 12.82
C GLU A 60 -10.99 4.68 12.80
N ASP A 61 -10.49 5.85 13.23
CA ASP A 61 -9.05 6.19 13.30
C ASP A 61 -8.28 5.34 14.33
N THR A 62 -8.76 4.14 14.64
CA THR A 62 -8.07 3.16 15.46
C THR A 62 -7.00 2.49 14.60
N ALA A 63 -5.79 3.04 14.71
CA ALA A 63 -4.51 2.53 14.21
C ALA A 63 -4.60 1.65 12.94
N ALA A 64 -4.37 2.26 11.77
CA ALA A 64 -4.27 1.54 10.51
C ALA A 64 -3.18 0.46 10.59
N ALA A 65 -3.56 -0.81 10.46
CA ALA A 65 -2.62 -1.93 10.43
C ALA A 65 -2.05 -2.12 9.03
N VAL A 66 -0.71 -2.19 8.94
CA VAL A 66 0.04 -2.54 7.73
C VAL A 66 0.62 -3.94 7.91
N THR A 67 0.33 -4.84 6.98
CA THR A 67 0.91 -6.18 6.96
C THR A 67 1.66 -6.38 5.64
N ALA A 68 2.97 -6.62 5.70
CA ALA A 68 3.79 -6.93 4.53
C ALA A 68 4.04 -8.43 4.45
N ILE A 69 3.76 -9.02 3.30
CA ILE A 69 4.09 -10.41 2.95
C ILE A 69 5.24 -10.35 1.95
N VAL A 70 6.42 -10.84 2.34
CA VAL A 70 7.53 -11.03 1.41
C VAL A 70 7.25 -12.31 0.65
N VAL A 71 7.12 -12.20 -0.67
CA VAL A 71 7.04 -13.37 -1.56
C VAL A 71 8.49 -13.66 -1.95
N GLU A 72 9.03 -14.78 -1.48
CA GLU A 72 10.37 -15.26 -1.83
C GLU A 72 10.51 -15.54 -3.34
#